data_AF-A0AAE1X392-F1
#
_entry.id   AF-A0AAE1X392-F1
#
_cell.length_a   1.000
_cell.length_b   1.000
_cell.length_c   1.000
_cell.angle_alpha   90.00
_cell.angle_beta   90.00
_cell.angle_gamma   90.00
#
_symmetry.space_group_name_H-M   'P 1'
#
loop_
_entity.id
_entity.type
_entity.pdbx_description
1 polymer ?
#
loop_
_entity_poly.entity_id
_entity_poly.type
_entity_poly.pdbx_seq_one_letter_code
_entity_poly.pdbx_strand_id
1 'polypeptide(L)'
;MHELPEVLWAYRTTPRESTQETSFNLVYGTEVILPVEIGKETWQVRSYHNTRYSESRREDLDLVEEKRETTDRSIHIYKSNMARAYDDRVHPASSKKEIWFCRKQKARDS
;
A
#
# COMPACT_ATOMS: atom_id res chain seq x y z
N MET A 1 21.47 -3.73 -50.62
CA MET A 1 20.31 -3.66 -49.71
C MET A 1 20.72 -3.89 -48.25
N HIS A 2 21.89 -3.40 -47.81
CA HIS A 2 22.34 -3.47 -46.40
C HIS A 2 22.23 -2.11 -45.68
N GLU A 3 21.87 -1.04 -46.38
CA GLU A 3 21.82 0.35 -45.85
C GLU A 3 20.51 0.68 -45.12
N LEU A 4 19.41 -0.01 -45.47
CA LEU A 4 18.07 0.27 -44.95
C LEU A 4 17.95 0.15 -43.41
N PRO A 5 18.52 -0.89 -42.75
CA PRO A 5 18.48 -1.02 -41.30
C PRO A 5 19.25 0.11 -40.59
N GLU A 6 20.40 0.50 -41.11
CA GLU A 6 21.27 1.52 -40.51
C GLU A 6 20.66 2.91 -40.63
N VAL A 7 20.10 3.24 -41.80
CA VAL A 7 19.38 4.51 -42.03
C VAL A 7 18.15 4.61 -41.12
N LEU A 8 17.40 3.51 -40.98
CA LEU A 8 16.22 3.49 -40.11
C LEU A 8 16.61 3.61 -38.63
N TRP A 9 17.75 3.06 -38.23
CA TRP A 9 18.30 3.20 -36.88
C TRP A 9 18.68 4.65 -36.59
N ALA A 10 19.47 5.27 -37.46
CA ALA A 10 19.86 6.68 -37.32
C ALA A 10 18.64 7.61 -37.24
N TYR A 11 17.59 7.34 -38.03
CA TYR A 11 16.34 8.11 -37.98
C TYR A 11 15.61 7.99 -36.62
N ARG A 12 15.72 6.83 -35.95
CA ARG A 12 15.06 6.59 -34.66
C ARG A 12 15.83 7.17 -33.48
N THR A 13 17.16 7.21 -33.56
CA THR A 13 18.04 7.66 -32.47
C THR A 13 18.47 9.12 -32.56
N THR A 14 18.26 9.78 -33.70
CA THR A 14 18.61 11.20 -33.84
C THR A 14 17.46 12.08 -33.32
N PRO A 15 17.71 13.00 -32.37
CA PRO A 15 16.69 13.94 -31.90
C PRO A 15 16.31 14.89 -33.04
N ARG A 16 15.03 15.18 -33.19
CA ARG A 16 14.56 16.05 -34.27
C ARG A 16 14.56 17.50 -33.79
N GLU A 17 15.22 18.39 -34.53
CA GLU A 17 15.32 19.83 -34.21
C GLU A 17 13.99 20.50 -33.82
N SER A 18 12.87 20.06 -34.42
CA SER A 18 11.53 20.60 -34.15
C SER A 18 10.97 20.25 -32.78
N THR A 19 11.40 19.14 -32.19
CA THR A 19 10.80 18.59 -30.95
C THR A 19 11.86 18.40 -29.87
N GLN A 20 13.15 18.49 -30.21
CA GLN A 20 14.33 18.13 -29.39
C GLN A 20 14.32 16.69 -28.84
N GLU A 21 13.23 15.96 -29.04
CA GLU A 21 13.06 14.57 -28.65
C GLU A 21 13.39 13.60 -29.78
N THR A 22 13.82 12.38 -29.42
CA THR A 22 14.03 11.29 -30.36
C THR A 22 12.70 10.61 -30.73
N SER A 23 12.59 10.12 -31.96
CA SER A 23 11.38 9.43 -32.43
C SER A 23 11.01 8.22 -31.56
N PHE A 24 12.01 7.56 -30.96
CA PHE A 24 11.77 6.44 -30.04
C PHE A 24 11.18 6.90 -28.70
N ASN A 25 11.66 8.02 -28.15
CA ASN A 25 11.12 8.59 -26.92
C ASN A 25 9.63 8.95 -27.09
N LEU A 26 9.24 9.47 -28.25
CA LEU A 26 7.83 9.80 -28.53
C LEU A 26 6.90 8.57 -28.63
N VAL A 27 7.41 7.41 -29.05
CA VAL A 27 6.59 6.20 -29.24
C VAL A 27 6.51 5.37 -27.96
N TYR A 28 7.61 5.28 -27.22
CA TYR A 28 7.71 4.41 -26.05
C TYR A 28 7.77 5.17 -24.71
N GLY A 29 7.87 6.50 -24.75
CA GLY A 29 7.84 7.37 -23.57
C GLY A 29 9.12 7.32 -22.72
N THR A 30 10.22 6.81 -23.26
CA THR A 30 11.50 6.64 -22.55
C THR A 30 12.67 7.07 -23.42
N GLU A 31 13.62 7.81 -22.85
CA GLU A 31 14.91 8.11 -23.50
C GLU A 31 15.63 6.80 -23.88
N VAL A 32 16.20 6.77 -25.10
CA VAL A 32 16.87 5.59 -25.65
C VAL A 32 18.12 5.29 -24.83
N ILE A 33 18.09 4.20 -24.06
CA ILE A 33 19.29 3.60 -23.47
C ILE A 33 20.04 2.90 -24.60
N LEU A 34 21.23 3.40 -24.96
CA LEU A 34 21.97 2.86 -26.08
C LEU A 34 22.45 1.43 -25.75
N PRO A 35 22.52 0.50 -26.73
CA PRO A 35 23.08 -0.84 -26.49
C PRO A 35 24.53 -0.84 -25.96
N VAL A 36 25.30 0.23 -26.20
CA VAL A 36 26.64 0.39 -25.60
C VAL A 36 26.58 0.62 -24.08
N GLU A 37 25.47 1.16 -23.57
CA GLU A 37 25.17 1.27 -22.15
C GLU A 37 24.65 -0.05 -21.59
N ILE A 38 24.13 -0.94 -22.44
CA ILE A 38 23.90 -2.36 -22.13
C ILE A 38 25.24 -3.13 -22.09
N GLY A 39 26.35 -2.61 -22.59
CA GLY A 39 27.68 -3.12 -22.24
C GLY A 39 28.15 -2.68 -20.84
N LYS A 40 27.58 -1.57 -20.34
CA LYS A 40 27.86 -0.91 -19.07
C LYS A 40 26.69 -1.04 -18.10
N GLU A 41 26.07 -2.22 -18.03
CA GLU A 41 24.90 -2.54 -17.18
C GLU A 41 25.14 -2.42 -15.67
N THR A 42 26.23 -1.83 -15.22
CA THR A 42 26.76 -2.08 -13.88
C THR A 42 26.26 -1.09 -12.83
N TRP A 43 25.63 0.03 -13.22
CA TRP A 43 25.14 1.00 -12.22
C TRP A 43 23.79 1.66 -12.52
N GLN A 44 23.58 2.31 -13.66
CA GLN A 44 22.37 3.12 -13.87
C GLN A 44 21.10 2.27 -14.04
N VAL A 45 21.16 1.22 -14.87
CA VAL A 45 20.05 0.27 -15.07
C VAL A 45 19.73 -0.45 -13.75
N ARG A 46 20.76 -0.89 -13.02
CA ARG A 46 20.61 -1.57 -11.73
C ARG A 46 20.06 -0.64 -10.64
N SER A 47 20.52 0.61 -10.59
CA SER A 47 20.04 1.63 -9.64
C SER A 47 18.58 1.97 -9.92
N TYR A 48 18.22 2.28 -11.17
CA TYR A 48 16.85 2.61 -11.55
C TYR A 48 15.87 1.45 -11.28
N HIS A 49 16.26 0.22 -11.63
CA HIS A 49 15.44 -0.96 -11.35
C HIS A 49 15.39 -1.28 -9.85
N ASN A 50 16.47 -1.12 -9.08
CA ASN A 50 16.48 -1.41 -7.65
C ASN A 50 15.67 -0.38 -6.85
N THR A 51 15.84 0.93 -7.13
CA THR A 51 15.10 2.00 -6.46
C THR A 51 13.60 1.85 -6.70
N ARG A 52 13.15 1.74 -7.96
CA ARG A 52 11.73 1.59 -8.30
C ARG A 52 11.12 0.29 -7.75
N TYR A 53 11.89 -0.81 -7.76
CA TYR A 53 11.41 -2.11 -7.28
C TYR A 53 11.45 -2.26 -5.75
N SER A 54 12.33 -1.54 -5.05
CA SER A 54 12.42 -1.56 -3.59
C SER A 54 11.43 -0.61 -2.93
N GLU A 55 11.19 0.57 -3.51
CA GLU A 55 10.18 1.53 -3.04
C GLU A 55 8.77 0.96 -3.24
N SER A 56 8.44 0.48 -4.45
CA SER A 56 7.14 -0.13 -4.75
C SER A 56 6.85 -1.35 -3.86
N ARG A 57 7.86 -2.14 -3.49
CA ARG A 57 7.67 -3.29 -2.59
C ARG A 57 7.37 -2.87 -1.15
N ARG A 58 7.95 -1.77 -0.68
CA ARG A 58 7.66 -1.25 0.67
C ARG A 58 6.25 -0.70 0.74
N GLU A 59 5.84 0.07 -0.26
CA GLU A 59 4.47 0.59 -0.37
C GLU A 59 3.44 -0.55 -0.42
N ASP A 60 3.69 -1.60 -1.21
CA ASP A 60 2.80 -2.77 -1.29
C ASP A 60 2.68 -3.49 0.06
N LEU A 61 3.77 -3.62 0.81
CA LEU A 61 3.77 -4.26 2.13
C LEU A 61 3.04 -3.40 3.17
N ASP A 62 3.27 -2.09 3.18
CA ASP A 62 2.61 -1.15 4.09
C ASP A 62 1.10 -1.13 3.85
N LEU A 63 0.66 -1.16 2.59
CA LEU A 63 -0.77 -1.26 2.23
C LEU A 63 -1.42 -2.56 2.71
N VAL A 64 -0.68 -3.66 2.76
CA VAL A 64 -1.18 -4.94 3.28
C VAL A 64 -1.27 -4.93 4.80
N GLU A 65 -0.25 -4.37 5.48
CA GLU A 65 -0.23 -4.23 6.94
C GLU A 65 -1.37 -3.33 7.43
N GLU A 66 -1.59 -2.17 6.79
CA GLU A 66 -2.67 -1.24 7.13
C GLU A 66 -4.06 -1.91 7.00
N LYS A 67 -4.26 -2.72 5.95
CA LYS A 67 -5.51 -3.49 5.76
C LYS A 67 -5.72 -4.56 6.83
N ARG A 68 -4.65 -5.18 7.32
CA ARG A 68 -4.72 -6.16 8.42
C ARG A 68 -5.08 -5.47 9.72
N GLU A 69 -4.40 -4.39 10.08
CA GLU A 69 -4.66 -3.64 11.31
C GLU A 69 -6.08 -3.08 11.36
N THR A 70 -6.58 -2.54 10.24
CA THR A 70 -7.95 -2.03 10.16
C THR A 70 -8.99 -3.13 10.34
N THR A 71 -8.76 -4.31 9.75
CA THR A 71 -9.61 -5.48 9.92
C THR A 71 -9.60 -5.99 11.36
N ASP A 72 -8.42 -6.11 11.96
CA ASP A 72 -8.27 -6.58 13.35
C ASP A 72 -8.94 -5.63 14.35
N ARG A 73 -8.79 -4.32 14.14
CA ARG A 73 -9.47 -3.29 14.94
C ARG A 73 -10.99 -3.43 14.82
N SER A 74 -11.50 -3.61 13.60
CA SER A 74 -12.93 -3.81 13.35
C SER A 74 -13.46 -5.07 14.04
N ILE A 75 -12.74 -6.20 13.93
CA ILE A 75 -13.10 -7.46 14.59
C ILE A 75 -13.09 -7.31 16.10
N HIS A 76 -12.08 -6.64 16.66
CA HIS A 76 -11.97 -6.42 18.10
C HIS A 76 -13.15 -5.60 18.64
N ILE A 77 -13.48 -4.50 17.96
CA ILE A 77 -14.64 -3.66 18.30
C ILE A 77 -15.94 -4.46 18.20
N TYR A 78 -16.12 -5.22 17.12
CA TYR A 78 -17.29 -6.06 16.92
C TYR A 78 -17.47 -7.08 18.06
N LYS A 79 -16.41 -7.81 18.40
CA LYS A 79 -16.42 -8.78 19.50
C LYS A 79 -16.71 -8.13 20.86
N SER A 80 -16.11 -6.97 21.13
CA SER A 80 -16.35 -6.21 22.36
C SER A 80 -17.80 -5.75 22.47
N ASN A 81 -18.37 -5.23 21.40
CA ASN A 81 -19.78 -4.82 21.35
C ASN A 81 -20.72 -6.02 21.54
N MET A 82 -20.42 -7.16 20.93
CA MET A 82 -21.19 -8.39 21.12
C MET A 82 -21.14 -8.88 22.57
N ALA A 83 -19.95 -8.88 23.19
CA ALA A 83 -19.79 -9.27 24.59
C ALA A 83 -20.60 -8.35 25.50
N ARG A 84 -20.49 -7.03 25.33
CA ARG A 84 -21.26 -6.06 26.11
C ARG A 84 -22.77 -6.23 25.93
N ALA A 85 -23.23 -6.43 24.69
CA ALA A 85 -24.66 -6.64 24.43
C ALA A 85 -25.20 -7.94 25.05
N TYR A 86 -24.35 -8.97 25.16
CA TYR A 86 -24.70 -10.19 25.88
C TYR A 86 -24.72 -9.96 27.39
N ASP A 87 -23.69 -9.31 27.94
CA ASP A 87 -23.60 -8.97 29.36
C ASP A 87 -24.76 -8.09 29.82
N ASP A 88 -25.18 -7.10 29.02
CA ASP A 88 -26.36 -6.26 29.28
C ASP A 88 -27.67 -7.08 29.34
N ARG A 89 -27.74 -8.19 28.59
CA ARG A 89 -28.91 -9.08 28.57
C ARG A 89 -28.90 -10.09 29.71
N VAL A 90 -27.72 -10.61 30.07
CA VAL A 90 -27.55 -11.60 31.14
C VAL A 90 -27.53 -10.94 32.52
N HIS A 91 -27.02 -9.72 32.59
CA HIS A 91 -27.05 -8.86 33.76
C HIS A 91 -27.82 -7.58 33.40
N PRO A 92 -29.16 -7.63 33.27
CA PRO A 92 -29.99 -6.45 33.09
C PRO A 92 -29.94 -5.66 34.40
N ALA A 93 -28.87 -4.89 34.58
CA ALA A 93 -28.52 -4.07 35.74
C ALA A 93 -29.05 -4.64 37.05
N SER A 94 -28.35 -5.59 37.69
CA SER A 94 -28.58 -6.03 39.08
C SER A 94 -30.05 -5.89 39.48
N SER A 95 -30.87 -6.86 39.09
CA SER A 95 -32.32 -6.91 39.32
C SER A 95 -32.69 -6.06 40.54
N LYS A 96 -33.55 -5.05 40.39
CA LYS A 96 -33.83 -4.00 41.40
C LYS A 96 -33.92 -4.50 42.85
N LYS A 97 -34.27 -5.78 43.05
CA LYS A 97 -34.24 -6.54 44.31
C LYS A 97 -32.84 -6.63 44.95
N GLU A 98 -31.78 -6.92 44.21
CA GLU A 98 -30.40 -7.03 44.71
C GLU A 98 -29.82 -5.66 45.09
N ILE A 99 -30.03 -4.62 44.27
CA ILE A 99 -29.65 -3.24 44.63
C ILE A 99 -30.40 -2.81 45.90
N TRP A 100 -31.70 -3.09 45.99
CA TRP A 100 -32.51 -2.78 47.17
C TRP A 100 -32.04 -3.54 48.40
N PHE A 101 -31.67 -4.82 48.26
CA PHE A 101 -31.13 -5.65 49.34
C PHE A 101 -29.80 -5.10 49.88
N CYS A 102 -28.84 -4.82 48.98
CA CYS A 102 -27.55 -4.22 49.37
C CYS A 102 -27.71 -2.86 50.04
N ARG A 103 -28.66 -2.04 49.56
CA ARG A 103 -28.94 -0.72 50.14
C ARG A 103 -29.61 -0.81 51.52
N LYS A 104 -30.41 -1.85 51.76
CA LYS A 104 -31.08 -2.09 53.04
C LYS A 104 -30.15 -2.69 54.10
N GLN A 105 -29.23 -3.56 53.68
CA GLN A 105 -28.20 -4.14 54.56
C GLN A 105 -27.28 -3.05 55.11
N LYS A 106 -26.81 -2.15 54.23
CA LYS A 106 -25.93 -1.02 54.59
C LYS A 106 -26.57 0.00 55.53
N ALA A 107 -27.90 0.10 55.52
CA ALA A 107 -28.66 0.95 56.45
C ALA A 107 -28.99 0.26 57.78
N ARG A 108 -28.74 -1.05 57.90
CA ARG A 108 -28.92 -1.84 59.13
C ARG A 108 -27.63 -2.00 59.92
N ASP A 109 -26.50 -2.00 59.20
CA ASP A 109 -25.16 -2.14 59.79
C ASP A 109 -24.52 -0.78 60.17
N SER A 110 -25.31 0.30 60.17
CA SER A 110 -24.93 1.67 60.53
C SER A 110 -25.83 2.23 61.61
#